data_AF-A0A316FA72-F1
#
_entry.id   AF-A0A316FA72-F1
#
_cell.length_a   1.000
_cell.length_b   1.000
_cell.length_c   1.000
_cell.angle_alpha   90.00
_cell.angle_beta   90.00
_cell.angle_gamma   90.00
#
_symmetry.space_group_name_H-M   'P 1'
#
loop_
_entity.id
_entity.type
_entity.pdbx_description
1 polymer ?
#
loop_
_entity_poly.entity_id
_entity_poly.type
_entity_poly.pdbx_seq_one_letter_code
_entity_poly.pdbx_strand_id
1 'polypeptide(L)'
;MTVIAAREAGITADPDPPTFDEVYAASYTDLAVQLYAYFGDRQEAQDVAQEAFCRALAKWNTIARYDDPVAWIRRVAWNLAVSRWRRTRTALNFLRRQRPDEPHTDGPGPERVALVAALGTLPPAQRRATTSADTAGMPSSPTRSGTTWR
;
A
#
# COMPACT_ATOMS: atom_id res chain seq x y z
N MET A 1 -28.97 52.42 -15.73
CA MET A 1 -29.55 51.35 -16.57
C MET A 1 -28.41 50.38 -16.90
N THR A 2 -28.28 49.27 -16.14
CA THR A 2 -28.70 47.90 -16.58
C THR A 2 -27.50 47.24 -17.31
N VAL A 3 -26.78 46.21 -16.83
CA VAL A 3 -27.06 45.05 -15.96
C VAL A 3 -25.78 44.62 -15.22
N ILE A 4 -25.89 44.32 -13.92
CA ILE A 4 -24.98 43.43 -13.17
C ILE A 4 -25.62 42.03 -13.18
N ALA A 5 -24.78 41.00 -13.34
CA ALA A 5 -24.97 39.58 -12.99
C ALA A 5 -25.81 38.65 -13.90
N ALA A 6 -25.11 37.71 -14.52
CA ALA A 6 -25.43 36.28 -14.51
C ALA A 6 -24.09 35.52 -14.71
N ARG A 7 -23.41 35.11 -13.65
CA ARG A 7 -23.57 33.80 -13.01
C ARG A 7 -23.22 32.64 -13.96
N GLU A 8 -21.93 32.47 -14.25
CA GLU A 8 -21.38 31.15 -14.58
C GLU A 8 -20.99 30.46 -13.27
N ALA A 9 -22.02 30.12 -12.49
CA ALA A 9 -21.87 29.18 -11.40
C ALA A 9 -22.05 27.76 -11.96
N GLY A 10 -20.95 27.01 -11.99
CA GLY A 10 -20.94 25.61 -11.56
C GLY A 10 -21.51 24.59 -12.52
N ILE A 11 -20.66 24.09 -13.42
CA ILE A 11 -20.58 22.64 -13.65
C ILE A 11 -19.21 22.21 -13.15
N THR A 12 -19.02 22.22 -11.83
CA THR A 12 -18.15 21.20 -11.24
C THR A 12 -18.93 19.91 -11.36
N ALA A 13 -18.93 19.31 -12.55
CA ALA A 13 -19.29 17.92 -12.68
C ALA A 13 -18.39 17.20 -11.68
N ASP A 14 -19.00 16.56 -10.69
CA ASP A 14 -18.27 15.68 -9.80
C ASP A 14 -17.50 14.73 -10.73
N PRO A 15 -16.16 14.65 -10.64
CA PRO A 15 -15.40 13.82 -11.57
C PRO A 15 -15.97 12.40 -11.51
N ASP A 16 -16.15 11.78 -12.66
CA ASP A 16 -16.60 10.40 -12.71
C ASP A 16 -15.73 9.54 -11.78
N PRO A 17 -16.34 8.59 -11.04
CA PRO A 17 -15.59 7.75 -10.13
C PRO A 17 -14.47 7.02 -10.90
N PRO A 18 -13.29 6.83 -10.29
CA PRO A 18 -12.15 6.24 -10.99
C PRO A 18 -12.49 4.84 -11.50
N THR A 19 -11.86 4.44 -12.60
CA THR A 19 -12.06 3.10 -13.13
C THR A 19 -11.27 2.06 -12.33
N PHE A 20 -11.69 0.79 -12.39
CA PHE A 20 -10.96 -0.28 -11.71
C PHE A 20 -9.52 -0.39 -12.22
N ASP A 21 -9.34 -0.27 -13.54
CA ASP A 21 -8.03 -0.40 -14.19
C ASP A 21 -7.08 0.71 -13.76
N GLU A 22 -7.56 1.95 -13.63
CA GLU A 22 -6.78 3.08 -13.10
C GLU A 22 -6.29 2.80 -11.68
N VAL A 23 -7.20 2.35 -10.80
CA VAL A 23 -6.86 2.05 -9.41
C VAL A 23 -5.91 0.85 -9.31
N TYR A 24 -6.13 -0.18 -10.12
CA TYR A 24 -5.27 -1.35 -10.19
C TYR A 24 -3.85 -0.97 -10.62
N ALA A 25 -3.72 -0.30 -11.78
CA ALA A 25 -2.44 0.14 -12.32
C ALA A 25 -1.68 1.05 -11.36
N ALA A 26 -2.37 1.95 -10.65
CA ALA A 26 -1.76 2.90 -9.75
C ALA A 26 -1.34 2.32 -8.39
N SER A 27 -1.92 1.19 -7.94
CA SER A 27 -1.76 0.76 -6.53
C SER A 27 -1.39 -0.70 -6.31
N TYR A 28 -1.45 -1.56 -7.33
CA TYR A 28 -1.14 -2.99 -7.20
C TYR A 28 0.31 -3.22 -6.74
N THR A 29 1.28 -2.61 -7.42
CA THR A 29 2.71 -2.81 -7.15
C THR A 29 3.06 -2.38 -5.73
N ASP A 30 2.63 -1.18 -5.32
CA ASP A 30 2.89 -0.68 -3.96
C ASP A 30 2.29 -1.58 -2.89
N LEU A 31 1.09 -2.12 -3.12
CA LEU A 31 0.45 -3.04 -2.18
C LEU A 31 1.22 -4.36 -2.09
N ALA A 32 1.64 -4.93 -3.23
CA ALA A 32 2.44 -6.15 -3.26
C ALA A 32 3.78 -5.97 -2.53
N VAL A 33 4.45 -4.82 -2.67
CA VAL A 33 5.69 -4.51 -1.94
C VAL A 33 5.45 -4.43 -0.43
N GLN A 34 4.36 -3.79 0.01
CA GLN A 34 4.00 -3.73 1.43
C GLN A 34 3.72 -5.12 2.01
N LEU A 35 3.01 -5.97 1.26
CA LEU A 35 2.73 -7.35 1.66
C LEU A 35 3.99 -8.20 1.64
N TYR A 36 4.91 -7.97 0.71
CA TYR A 36 6.21 -8.64 0.69
C TYR A 36 7.04 -8.29 1.92
N ALA A 37 7.08 -7.02 2.32
CA ALA A 37 7.73 -6.62 3.57
C ALA A 37 7.11 -7.34 4.79
N TYR A 38 5.82 -7.66 4.73
CA TYR A 38 5.14 -8.44 5.77
C TYR A 38 5.49 -9.93 5.72
N PHE A 39 5.38 -10.60 4.58
CA PHE A 39 5.56 -12.05 4.48
C PHE A 39 7.02 -12.51 4.36
N GLY A 40 7.90 -11.69 3.78
CA GLY A 40 9.21 -12.12 3.29
C GLY A 40 9.15 -13.03 2.05
N ASP A 41 7.94 -13.33 1.56
CA ASP A 41 7.68 -14.21 0.43
C ASP A 41 6.93 -13.42 -0.67
N ARG A 42 7.52 -13.40 -1.87
CA ARG A 42 6.99 -12.63 -3.00
C ARG A 42 5.71 -13.25 -3.56
N GLN A 43 5.61 -14.57 -3.60
CA GLN A 43 4.45 -15.26 -4.15
C GLN A 43 3.25 -15.07 -3.24
N GLU A 44 3.41 -15.28 -1.93
CA GLU A 44 2.34 -15.02 -0.96
C GLU A 44 1.87 -13.56 -0.99
N ALA A 45 2.80 -12.61 -1.13
CA ALA A 45 2.46 -11.21 -1.25
C ALA A 45 1.62 -10.90 -2.50
N GLN A 46 2.02 -11.45 -3.65
CA GLN A 46 1.29 -11.29 -4.91
C GLN A 46 -0.08 -11.96 -4.87
N ASP A 47 -0.20 -13.14 -4.29
CA ASP A 47 -1.47 -13.86 -4.17
C ASP A 47 -2.46 -13.11 -3.28
N VAL A 48 -2.00 -12.53 -2.17
CA VAL A 48 -2.84 -11.71 -1.29
C VAL A 48 -3.27 -10.41 -1.97
N ALA A 49 -2.35 -9.75 -2.68
CA ALA A 49 -2.69 -8.55 -3.45
C ALA A 49 -3.75 -8.85 -4.52
N GLN A 50 -3.54 -9.88 -5.33
CA GLN A 50 -4.48 -10.30 -6.38
C GLN A 50 -5.85 -10.62 -5.81
N GLU A 51 -5.93 -11.44 -4.74
CA GLU A 51 -7.20 -11.79 -4.10
C GLU A 51 -7.93 -10.54 -3.58
N ALA A 52 -7.22 -9.54 -3.03
CA ALA A 52 -7.83 -8.29 -2.59
C ALA A 52 -8.43 -7.50 -3.76
N PHE A 53 -7.73 -7.42 -4.90
CA PHE A 53 -8.24 -6.76 -6.10
C PHE A 53 -9.38 -7.54 -6.76
N CYS A 54 -9.35 -8.87 -6.78
CA CYS A 54 -10.46 -9.70 -7.26
C CYS A 54 -11.75 -9.44 -6.45
N ARG A 55 -11.63 -9.34 -5.11
CA ARG A 55 -12.75 -8.97 -4.25
C ARG A 55 -13.26 -7.56 -4.47
N ALA A 56 -12.35 -6.64 -4.82
CA ALA A 56 -12.71 -5.28 -5.15
C ALA A 56 -13.47 -5.21 -6.49
N LEU A 57 -12.98 -5.92 -7.50
CA LEU A 57 -13.62 -6.01 -8.82
C LEU A 57 -15.06 -6.52 -8.71
N ALA A 58 -15.28 -7.57 -7.89
CA ALA A 58 -16.61 -8.13 -7.65
C ALA A 58 -17.59 -7.14 -6.99
N LYS A 59 -17.11 -6.06 -6.38
CA LYS A 59 -17.89 -5.05 -5.67
C LYS A 59 -17.63 -3.63 -6.19
N TRP A 60 -17.10 -3.50 -7.40
CA TRP A 60 -16.54 -2.25 -7.89
C TRP A 60 -17.57 -1.11 -7.92
N ASN A 61 -18.80 -1.39 -8.36
CA ASN A 61 -19.89 -0.40 -8.40
C ASN A 61 -20.18 0.27 -7.05
N THR A 62 -19.86 -0.42 -5.94
CA THR A 62 -19.98 0.14 -4.59
C THR A 62 -18.68 0.83 -4.16
N ILE A 63 -17.53 0.18 -4.39
CA ILE A 63 -16.23 0.65 -3.91
C ILE A 63 -15.76 1.91 -4.63
N ALA A 64 -16.06 2.05 -5.93
CA ALA A 64 -15.70 3.23 -6.72
C ALA A 64 -16.35 4.52 -6.22
N ARG A 65 -17.42 4.40 -5.41
CA ARG A 65 -18.14 5.54 -4.81
C ARG A 65 -17.61 5.90 -3.41
N TYR A 66 -16.63 5.18 -2.89
CA TYR A 66 -16.00 5.54 -1.62
C TYR A 66 -15.02 6.69 -1.80
N ASP A 67 -14.79 7.46 -0.74
CA ASP A 67 -13.83 8.56 -0.74
C ASP A 67 -12.40 8.08 -1.08
N ASP A 68 -12.02 6.88 -0.63
CA ASP A 68 -10.75 6.22 -0.98
C ASP A 68 -10.98 4.71 -1.25
N PRO A 69 -11.19 4.32 -2.53
CA PRO A 69 -11.29 2.92 -2.95
C PRO A 69 -10.06 2.11 -2.56
N VAL A 70 -8.88 2.71 -2.60
CA VAL A 70 -7.60 2.04 -2.32
C VAL A 70 -7.46 1.70 -0.85
N ALA A 71 -7.93 2.56 0.05
CA ALA A 71 -7.97 2.27 1.49
C ALA A 71 -8.79 1.02 1.81
N TRP A 72 -9.93 0.84 1.13
CA TRP A 72 -10.73 -0.38 1.28
C TRP A 72 -9.96 -1.63 0.83
N ILE A 73 -9.30 -1.56 -0.33
CA ILE A 73 -8.50 -2.67 -0.88
C ILE A 73 -7.35 -3.04 0.07
N ARG A 74 -6.61 -2.04 0.58
CA ARG A 74 -5.54 -2.24 1.57
C ARG A 74 -6.06 -2.94 2.82
N ARG A 75 -7.22 -2.54 3.34
CA ARG A 75 -7.85 -3.19 4.50
C ARG A 75 -8.16 -4.65 4.22
N VAL A 76 -8.71 -4.97 3.05
CA VAL A 76 -9.01 -6.36 2.66
C VAL A 76 -7.71 -7.18 2.55
N ALA A 77 -6.68 -6.64 1.91
CA ALA A 77 -5.38 -7.29 1.81
C ALA A 77 -4.76 -7.59 3.18
N TRP A 78 -4.83 -6.65 4.13
CA TRP A 78 -4.34 -6.89 5.49
C TRP A 78 -5.12 -7.97 6.23
N ASN A 79 -6.44 -7.98 6.12
CA ASN A 79 -7.26 -9.04 6.72
C ASN A 79 -6.92 -10.42 6.16
N LEU A 80 -6.70 -10.51 4.84
CA LEU A 80 -6.23 -11.72 4.18
C LEU A 80 -4.86 -12.15 4.69
N ALA A 81 -3.93 -11.21 4.81
CA ALA A 81 -2.57 -11.50 5.25
C ALA A 81 -2.51 -12.03 6.67
N VAL A 82 -3.22 -11.37 7.60
CA VAL A 82 -3.32 -11.82 8.99
C VAL A 82 -3.99 -13.19 9.08
N SER A 83 -5.04 -13.44 8.29
CA SER A 83 -5.73 -14.72 8.27
C SER A 83 -4.85 -15.87 7.75
N ARG A 84 -4.11 -15.65 6.65
CA ARG A 84 -3.15 -16.63 6.12
C ARG A 84 -2.05 -16.93 7.12
N TRP A 85 -1.41 -15.89 7.67
CA TRP A 85 -0.35 -16.05 8.67
C TRP A 85 -0.83 -16.86 9.90
N ARG A 86 -2.03 -16.56 10.41
CA ARG A 86 -2.61 -17.31 11.54
C ARG A 86 -2.81 -18.78 11.19
N ARG A 87 -3.30 -19.10 9.99
CA ARG A 87 -3.49 -20.49 9.54
C ARG A 87 -2.16 -21.23 9.41
N THR A 88 -1.16 -20.62 8.77
CA THR A 88 0.19 -21.20 8.65
C THR A 88 0.80 -21.47 10.01
N ARG A 89 0.72 -20.52 10.94
CA ARG A 89 1.21 -20.70 12.32
C ARG A 89 0.50 -21.83 13.06
N THR A 90 -0.82 -21.95 12.91
CA THR A 90 -1.58 -23.06 13.52
C THR A 90 -1.16 -24.41 12.94
N ALA A 91 -0.99 -24.50 11.62
CA ALA A 91 -0.53 -25.72 10.94
C ALA A 91 0.90 -26.11 11.39
N LEU A 92 1.82 -25.15 11.45
CA LEU A 92 3.19 -25.37 11.93
C LEU A 92 3.21 -25.84 13.39
N ASN A 93 2.41 -25.22 14.27
CA ASN A 93 2.32 -25.65 15.67
C ASN A 93 1.75 -27.07 15.82
N PHE A 94 0.80 -27.45 14.96
CA PHE A 94 0.28 -28.80 14.92
C PHE A 94 1.36 -29.80 14.46
N LEU A 95 2.12 -29.48 13.41
CA LEU A 95 3.24 -30.30 12.94
C LEU A 95 4.37 -30.41 13.97
N ARG A 96 4.70 -29.33 14.69
CA ARG A 96 5.69 -29.32 15.79
C ARG A 96 5.32 -30.25 16.93
N ARG A 97 4.02 -30.30 17.30
CA ARG A 97 3.52 -31.29 18.27
C ARG A 97 3.74 -32.73 17.81
N GLN A 98 3.96 -32.95 16.50
CA GLN A 98 4.29 -34.25 15.92
C GLN A 98 5.81 -34.43 15.68
N ARG A 99 6.62 -33.37 15.66
CA ARG A 99 8.09 -33.39 15.43
C ARG A 99 8.83 -32.28 16.21
N PRO A 100 9.51 -32.59 17.33
CA PRO A 100 10.14 -31.59 18.20
C PRO A 100 11.42 -30.91 17.68
N ASP A 101 12.16 -31.50 16.72
CA ASP A 101 13.59 -31.19 16.53
C ASP A 101 13.96 -30.25 15.35
N GLU A 102 13.03 -29.50 14.74
CA GLU A 102 13.33 -28.72 13.52
C GLU A 102 13.50 -27.19 13.79
N PRO A 103 14.61 -26.56 13.35
CA PRO A 103 14.92 -25.16 13.66
C PRO A 103 14.05 -24.16 12.86
N HIS A 104 13.81 -23.01 13.49
CA HIS A 104 12.78 -22.03 13.12
C HIS A 104 13.31 -20.84 12.30
N THR A 105 12.54 -20.39 11.31
CA THR A 105 12.54 -18.99 10.85
C THR A 105 11.39 -18.25 11.53
N ASP A 106 11.70 -17.33 12.46
CA ASP A 106 10.70 -16.49 13.11
C ASP A 106 9.93 -15.67 12.07
N GLY A 107 8.60 -15.77 12.11
CA GLY A 107 7.74 -14.91 11.30
C GLY A 107 7.64 -13.49 11.86
N PRO A 108 6.82 -12.63 11.24
CA PRO A 108 6.67 -11.25 11.67
C PRO A 108 6.18 -11.16 13.12
N GLY A 109 6.97 -10.51 13.97
CA GLY A 109 6.58 -10.23 15.36
C GLY A 109 5.32 -9.37 15.45
N PRO A 110 4.57 -9.44 16.57
CA PRO A 110 3.32 -8.69 16.74
C PRO A 110 3.51 -7.18 16.60
N GLU A 111 4.68 -6.64 16.94
CA GLU A 111 5.04 -5.24 16.73
C GLU A 111 5.10 -4.86 15.25
N ARG A 112 5.66 -5.73 14.39
CA ARG A 112 5.78 -5.51 12.95
C ARG A 112 4.41 -5.61 12.29
N VAL A 113 3.57 -6.53 12.75
CA VAL A 113 2.16 -6.65 12.33
C VAL A 113 1.38 -5.38 12.71
N ALA A 114 1.52 -4.90 13.95
CA ALA A 114 0.82 -3.71 14.44
C ALA A 114 1.30 -2.43 13.76
N LEU A 115 2.61 -2.27 13.58
CA LEU A 115 3.22 -1.13 12.88
C LEU A 115 2.75 -1.06 11.43
N VAL A 116 2.81 -2.18 10.72
CA VAL A 116 2.39 -2.24 9.31
C VAL A 116 0.87 -2.04 9.17
N ALA A 117 0.07 -2.60 10.08
CA ALA A 117 -1.37 -2.34 10.13
C ALA A 117 -1.67 -0.84 10.39
N ALA A 118 -0.95 -0.20 11.32
CA ALA A 118 -1.09 1.22 11.61
C ALA A 118 -0.68 2.10 10.42
N LEU A 119 0.42 1.76 9.74
CA LEU A 119 0.85 2.43 8.50
C LEU A 119 -0.20 2.28 7.38
N GLY A 120 -0.92 1.16 7.35
CA GLY A 120 -2.05 0.92 6.44
C GLY A 120 -3.31 1.75 6.72
N THR A 121 -3.40 2.40 7.89
CA THR A 121 -4.53 3.28 8.26
C THR A 121 -4.28 4.77 7.97
N LEU A 122 -3.07 5.15 7.54
CA LEU A 122 -2.73 6.54 7.27
C LEU A 122 -3.27 7.02 5.91
N PRO A 123 -3.85 8.23 5.83
CA PRO A 123 -4.28 8.83 4.57
C PRO A 123 -3.12 8.96 3.55
N PRO A 124 -3.39 8.87 2.24
CA PRO A 124 -2.37 8.95 1.19
C PRO A 124 -1.47 10.18 1.22
N ALA A 125 -1.92 11.28 1.85
CA ALA A 125 -1.22 12.56 1.91
C ALA A 125 0.08 12.57 2.75
N GLN A 126 0.35 11.54 3.58
CA GLN A 126 1.55 11.51 4.44
C GLN A 126 2.58 10.43 4.07
N ARG A 127 2.32 9.58 3.07
CA ARG A 127 3.23 8.46 2.71
C ARG A 127 4.50 8.87 1.96
N ARG A 128 4.67 10.13 1.59
CA ARG A 128 5.81 10.61 0.79
C ARG A 128 7.04 11.05 1.60
N ALA A 129 6.96 11.09 2.93
CA ALA A 129 7.99 11.74 3.75
C ALA A 129 9.03 10.80 4.41
N THR A 130 8.87 9.47 4.35
CA THR A 130 9.73 8.56 5.13
C THR A 130 10.71 7.70 4.31
N THR A 131 10.70 7.79 2.97
CA THR A 131 11.62 7.01 2.13
C THR A 131 12.93 7.75 1.79
N SER A 132 13.12 9.04 2.14
CA SER A 132 14.34 9.80 1.77
C SER A 132 15.32 10.11 2.91
N ALA A 133 15.31 9.35 4.01
CA ALA A 133 16.10 9.71 5.20
C ALA A 133 17.32 8.79 5.49
N ASP A 134 17.70 7.88 4.58
CA ASP A 134 18.92 7.06 4.77
C ASP A 134 19.70 6.82 3.48
N THR A 135 19.82 7.81 2.61
CA THR A 135 20.85 7.75 1.57
C THR A 135 21.43 9.13 1.34
N ALA A 136 22.75 9.17 1.43
CA ALA A 136 23.62 10.32 1.26
C ALA A 136 23.70 11.28 2.47
N GLY A 137 24.49 10.86 3.46
CA GLY A 137 25.30 11.81 4.21
C GLY A 137 26.07 12.70 3.23
N MET A 138 25.68 13.96 3.16
CA MET A 138 26.53 15.03 2.65
C MET A 138 27.61 15.32 3.68
N PRO A 139 28.86 15.52 3.23
CA PRO A 139 29.53 16.75 3.60
C PRO A 139 29.67 17.64 2.36
N SER A 140 29.01 18.79 2.44
CA SER A 140 29.26 19.91 1.56
C SER A 140 30.69 20.42 1.74
N SER A 141 31.42 20.61 0.64
CA SER A 141 32.44 21.65 0.57
C SER A 141 32.30 22.40 -0.76
N PRO A 142 32.08 23.73 -0.73
CA PRO A 142 31.93 24.55 -1.93
C PRO A 142 33.29 25.10 -2.38
N THR A 143 33.55 25.12 -3.69
CA THR A 143 34.26 26.18 -4.45
C THR A 143 34.54 25.65 -5.86
N ARG A 144 33.90 26.18 -6.92
CA ARG A 144 34.14 27.44 -7.65
C ARG A 144 35.01 27.20 -8.91
N SER A 145 34.30 27.19 -10.04
CA SER A 145 34.63 27.74 -11.36
C SER A 145 35.95 27.38 -12.07
N GLY A 146 35.76 26.93 -13.31
CA GLY A 146 36.58 27.33 -14.45
C GLY A 146 37.36 26.16 -15.03
N THR A 147 36.96 25.68 -16.21
CA THR A 147 37.83 25.64 -17.39
C THR A 147 37.01 25.11 -18.57
N THR A 148 37.00 25.94 -19.60
CA THR A 148 36.54 25.73 -20.98
C THR A 148 37.14 24.48 -21.60
N TRP A 149 36.34 23.67 -22.28
CA TRP A 149 36.84 22.71 -23.27
C TRP A 149 36.52 23.19 -24.68
N ARG A 150 37.51 22.90 -25.52
CA ARG A 150 37.85 23.44 -26.83
C ARG A 150 37.06 22.76 -27.95
#